data_AF-A0A1B7W669-F1
#
_entry.id   AF-A0A1B7W669-F1
#
_cell.length_a   1.000
_cell.length_b   1.000
_cell.length_c   1.000
_cell.angle_alpha   90.00
_cell.angle_beta   90.00
_cell.angle_gamma   90.00
#
_symmetry.space_group_name_H-M   'P 1'
#
loop_
_entity.id
_entity.type
_entity.pdbx_description
1 polymer ?
#
loop_
_entity_poly.entity_id
_entity_poly.type
_entity_poly.pdbx_seq_one_letter_code
_entity_poly.pdbx_strand_id
1 'polypeptide(L)'
;ESLLTAGFPNVIVLVLPEGKVQAAMQTAQQTLLEEWLKIGDLVFKELHDKRHWMRELKADHNSWQGWLKSQWQFYWTALPIGKQGIQLKSSAIDEQKDTEFQDWLDIQNGTYNLRTKKNQLFKDKELDLLREAHKRRWKKYQKGFSANIGSWWGYIFDATRASLASVKNARNWELPTAFGPRSTISGIGPVVSPGKDGKDWITEGDTKESWEKKESWEKHDAGFFDGTEQLNATEVVKRCLHEILPDLLGIKKEDIAASYPDLTSGVAGYLRVNQTKQQENFDYACEAIIKAFPSTKAIIDQMYKKWGIPWIDSSDSQKYHCRLLNAGWLVEDLQTPELKILQIQLEKAKEENKEVIRKQIIAKKRDYRQDIQKIIT
;
A
#
# COMPACT_ATOMS: atom_id res chain seq x y z
N GLU A 1 9.77 -6.98 -16.58
CA GLU A 1 10.33 -5.91 -15.73
C GLU A 1 9.38 -4.74 -15.41
N SER A 2 8.18 -4.57 -16.00
CA SER A 2 7.35 -3.34 -15.73
C SER A 2 6.21 -3.48 -14.71
N LEU A 3 6.07 -4.60 -14.00
CA LEU A 3 4.87 -4.92 -13.19
C LEU A 3 4.97 -4.54 -11.71
N LEU A 4 6.16 -4.13 -11.23
CA LEU A 4 6.47 -4.09 -9.80
C LEU A 4 6.56 -2.66 -9.23
N THR A 5 6.29 -1.63 -10.04
CA THR A 5 6.14 -0.26 -9.57
C THR A 5 4.66 0.11 -9.46
N ALA A 6 4.30 0.82 -8.38
CA ALA A 6 2.96 1.37 -8.21
C ALA A 6 2.72 2.49 -9.24
N GLY A 7 2.39 2.11 -10.48
CA GLY A 7 2.14 3.03 -11.60
C GLY A 7 0.69 3.48 -11.71
N PHE A 8 -0.23 2.86 -10.97
CA PHE A 8 -1.65 3.20 -11.01
C PHE A 8 -1.98 4.34 -10.04
N PRO A 9 -2.62 5.42 -10.51
CA PRO A 9 -3.01 6.53 -9.65
C PRO A 9 -4.20 6.15 -8.77
N ASN A 10 -4.29 6.75 -7.58
CA ASN A 10 -5.44 6.61 -6.68
C ASN A 10 -6.69 7.40 -7.14
N VAL A 11 -6.63 8.04 -8.31
CA VAL A 11 -7.74 8.81 -8.90
C VAL A 11 -7.80 8.45 -10.38
N ILE A 12 -8.97 8.02 -10.83
CA ILE A 12 -9.25 7.67 -12.22
C ILE A 12 -10.30 8.65 -12.74
N VAL A 13 -10.06 9.20 -13.94
CA VAL A 13 -11.01 10.10 -14.63
C VAL A 13 -11.44 9.45 -15.92
N LEU A 14 -12.74 9.42 -16.17
CA LEU A 14 -13.37 8.73 -17.30
C LEU A 14 -14.37 9.65 -18.01
N VAL A 15 -14.52 9.46 -19.31
CA VAL A 15 -15.61 10.04 -20.11
C VAL A 15 -16.60 8.92 -20.40
N LEU A 16 -17.83 9.08 -19.93
CA LEU A 16 -18.87 8.06 -20.02
C LEU A 16 -20.16 8.64 -20.60
N PRO A 17 -20.96 7.84 -21.33
CA PRO A 17 -22.33 8.20 -21.66
C PRO A 17 -23.15 8.41 -20.38
N GLU A 18 -24.02 9.43 -20.36
CA GLU A 18 -24.84 9.83 -19.20
C GLU A 18 -25.54 8.62 -18.55
N GLY A 19 -26.27 7.84 -19.35
CA GLY A 19 -27.01 6.66 -18.88
C GLY A 19 -26.15 5.47 -18.44
N LYS A 20 -24.81 5.56 -18.50
CA LYS A 20 -23.88 4.49 -18.10
C LYS A 20 -23.04 4.85 -16.88
N VAL A 21 -23.08 6.10 -16.41
CA VAL A 21 -22.25 6.58 -15.29
C VAL A 21 -22.46 5.74 -14.04
N GLN A 22 -23.70 5.62 -13.57
CA GLN A 22 -24.00 4.89 -12.32
C GLN A 22 -23.58 3.42 -12.39
N ALA A 23 -23.92 2.73 -13.48
CA ALA A 23 -23.56 1.32 -13.67
C ALA A 23 -22.04 1.12 -13.72
N ALA A 24 -21.30 2.02 -14.38
CA ALA A 24 -19.84 1.97 -14.42
C ALA A 24 -19.21 2.18 -13.03
N MET A 25 -19.71 3.14 -12.25
CA MET A 25 -19.22 3.40 -10.90
C MET A 25 -19.53 2.24 -9.95
N GLN A 26 -20.73 1.64 -10.05
CA GLN A 26 -21.09 0.45 -9.29
C GLN A 26 -20.18 -0.74 -9.65
N THR A 27 -19.91 -0.93 -10.95
CA THR A 27 -19.00 -1.98 -11.42
C THR A 27 -17.60 -1.78 -10.84
N ALA A 28 -17.05 -0.55 -10.90
CA ALA A 28 -15.74 -0.23 -10.36
C ALA A 28 -15.65 -0.49 -8.84
N GLN A 29 -16.68 -0.09 -8.09
CA GLN A 29 -16.76 -0.35 -6.65
C GLN A 29 -16.80 -1.85 -6.36
N GLN A 30 -17.66 -2.59 -7.06
CA GLN A 30 -17.83 -4.02 -6.85
C GLN A 30 -16.55 -4.78 -7.18
N THR A 31 -15.94 -4.53 -8.34
CA THR A 31 -14.68 -5.18 -8.73
C THR A 31 -13.56 -4.90 -7.74
N LEU A 32 -13.42 -3.66 -7.25
CA LEU A 32 -12.41 -3.33 -6.25
C LEU A 32 -12.62 -4.14 -4.95
N LEU A 33 -13.86 -4.16 -4.44
CA LEU A 33 -14.17 -4.85 -3.18
C LEU A 33 -14.02 -6.38 -3.34
N GLU A 34 -14.47 -6.95 -4.45
CA GLU A 34 -14.36 -8.38 -4.72
C GLU A 34 -12.90 -8.82 -4.86
N GLU A 35 -12.08 -8.11 -5.64
CA GLU A 35 -10.67 -8.46 -5.79
C GLU A 35 -9.89 -8.24 -4.48
N TRP A 36 -10.22 -7.20 -3.70
CA TRP A 36 -9.63 -7.01 -2.37
C TRP A 36 -9.96 -8.17 -1.42
N LEU A 37 -11.22 -8.60 -1.36
CA LEU A 37 -11.64 -9.70 -0.51
C LEU A 37 -11.04 -11.04 -0.97
N LYS A 38 -10.94 -11.26 -2.28
CA LYS A 38 -10.27 -12.42 -2.85
C LYS A 38 -8.79 -12.48 -2.46
N ILE A 39 -8.07 -11.36 -2.47
CA ILE A 39 -6.70 -11.27 -1.96
C ILE A 39 -6.68 -11.63 -0.46
N GLY A 40 -7.63 -11.10 0.31
CA GLY A 40 -7.82 -11.46 1.72
C GLY A 40 -8.01 -12.96 1.94
N ASP A 41 -8.86 -13.61 1.15
CA ASP A 41 -9.13 -15.04 1.22
C ASP A 41 -7.90 -15.89 0.84
N LEU A 42 -7.11 -15.45 -0.14
CA LEU A 42 -5.86 -16.11 -0.52
C LEU A 42 -4.84 -16.06 0.63
N VAL A 43 -4.67 -14.89 1.26
CA VAL A 43 -3.81 -14.77 2.45
C VAL A 43 -4.35 -15.61 3.61
N PHE A 44 -5.66 -15.59 3.83
CA PHE A 44 -6.28 -16.36 4.89
C PHE A 44 -5.96 -17.85 4.72
N LYS A 45 -6.15 -18.41 3.52
CA LYS A 45 -5.82 -19.82 3.23
C LYS A 45 -4.33 -20.13 3.39
N GLU A 46 -3.45 -19.23 2.95
CA GLU A 46 -2.00 -19.38 3.15
C GLU A 46 -1.64 -19.48 4.64
N LEU A 47 -2.22 -18.64 5.48
CA LEU A 47 -1.94 -18.62 6.91
C LEU A 47 -2.65 -19.75 7.67
N HIS A 48 -3.95 -19.89 7.46
CA HIS A 48 -4.81 -20.80 8.21
C HIS A 48 -4.62 -22.26 7.78
N ASP A 49 -4.71 -22.54 6.48
CA ASP A 49 -4.76 -23.93 5.97
C ASP A 49 -3.36 -24.53 5.85
N LYS A 50 -2.39 -23.77 5.31
CA LYS A 50 -1.03 -24.27 5.10
C LYS A 50 -0.12 -24.10 6.30
N ARG A 51 -0.30 -23.02 7.07
CA ARG A 51 0.61 -22.64 8.17
C ARG A 51 -0.03 -22.77 9.55
N HIS A 52 -1.29 -23.20 9.63
CA HIS A 52 -2.00 -23.48 10.87
C HIS A 52 -2.05 -22.29 11.85
N TRP A 53 -2.06 -21.08 11.29
CA TRP A 53 -2.21 -19.84 12.05
C TRP A 53 -3.64 -19.69 12.55
N MET A 54 -3.81 -19.59 13.87
CA MET A 54 -5.11 -19.36 14.53
C MET A 54 -6.24 -20.26 13.99
N ARG A 55 -6.13 -21.59 14.14
CA ARG A 55 -7.09 -22.58 13.59
C ARG A 55 -8.56 -22.37 13.98
N GLU A 56 -8.82 -21.60 15.03
CA GLU A 56 -10.16 -21.28 15.51
C GLU A 56 -10.75 -20.04 14.80
N LEU A 57 -9.92 -19.26 14.11
CA LEU A 57 -10.34 -18.08 13.38
C LEU A 57 -11.17 -18.51 12.16
N LYS A 58 -12.37 -17.97 12.04
CA LYS A 58 -13.21 -18.19 10.86
C LYS A 58 -13.01 -17.07 9.84
N ALA A 59 -13.08 -17.43 8.56
CA ALA A 59 -12.93 -16.47 7.48
C ALA A 59 -14.00 -15.35 7.50
N ASP A 60 -15.21 -15.64 7.98
CA ASP A 60 -16.32 -14.68 8.09
C ASP A 60 -16.30 -13.84 9.38
N HIS A 61 -15.31 -14.02 10.26
CA HIS A 61 -15.22 -13.30 11.52
C HIS A 61 -15.05 -11.77 11.33
N ASN A 62 -15.63 -10.98 12.22
CA ASN A 62 -15.65 -9.51 12.10
C ASN A 62 -14.25 -8.88 12.20
N SER A 63 -13.33 -9.48 12.95
CA SER A 63 -11.92 -9.03 12.99
C SER A 63 -11.16 -9.30 11.68
N TRP A 64 -11.69 -10.18 10.81
CA TRP A 64 -11.10 -10.53 9.52
C TRP A 64 -11.92 -9.94 8.36
N GLN A 65 -12.93 -10.65 7.87
CA GLN A 65 -13.71 -10.23 6.72
C GLN A 65 -14.52 -8.95 6.99
N GLY A 66 -15.05 -8.79 8.19
CA GLY A 66 -15.73 -7.54 8.58
C GLY A 66 -14.81 -6.33 8.43
N TRP A 67 -13.58 -6.42 8.97
CA TRP A 67 -12.54 -5.40 8.79
C TRP A 67 -12.20 -5.16 7.32
N LEU A 68 -11.90 -6.22 6.56
CA LEU A 68 -11.50 -6.10 5.15
C LEU A 68 -12.59 -5.46 4.28
N LYS A 69 -13.88 -5.73 4.55
CA LYS A 69 -15.03 -5.13 3.85
C LYS A 69 -15.12 -3.61 4.06
N SER A 70 -14.64 -3.11 5.19
CA SER A 70 -14.74 -1.69 5.56
C SER A 70 -13.52 -0.84 5.17
N GLN A 71 -12.44 -1.47 4.71
CA GLN A 71 -11.16 -0.81 4.51
C GLN A 71 -11.16 0.20 3.35
N TRP A 72 -11.91 -0.09 2.29
CA TRP A 72 -11.94 0.75 1.09
C TRP A 72 -13.12 1.71 1.10
N GLN A 73 -12.81 2.99 0.93
CA GLN A 73 -13.81 4.04 0.75
C GLN A 73 -13.93 4.40 -0.72
N PHE A 74 -15.07 4.07 -1.31
CA PHE A 74 -15.38 4.46 -2.67
C PHE A 74 -16.18 5.76 -2.68
N TYR A 75 -15.73 6.72 -3.46
CA TYR A 75 -16.49 7.94 -3.71
C TYR A 75 -16.21 8.40 -5.13
N TRP A 76 -17.24 8.95 -5.76
CA TRP A 76 -17.17 9.44 -7.12
C TRP A 76 -18.10 10.64 -7.26
N THR A 77 -17.85 11.41 -8.31
CA THR A 77 -18.78 12.42 -8.78
C THR A 77 -18.76 12.38 -10.30
N ALA A 78 -19.83 12.87 -10.91
CA ALA A 78 -19.89 13.04 -12.36
C ALA A 78 -20.53 14.39 -12.66
N LEU A 79 -19.90 15.13 -13.57
CA LEU A 79 -20.45 16.35 -14.14
C LEU A 79 -20.63 16.18 -15.65
N PRO A 80 -21.66 16.79 -16.24
CA PRO A 80 -21.85 16.76 -17.68
C PRO A 80 -20.72 17.53 -18.38
N ILE A 81 -20.26 17.00 -19.52
CA ILE A 81 -19.22 17.60 -20.36
C ILE A 81 -19.76 18.77 -21.19
N GLY A 82 -21.07 18.96 -21.28
CA GLY A 82 -21.70 20.15 -21.86
C GLY A 82 -23.19 20.19 -21.51
N LYS A 83 -23.92 21.18 -22.02
CA LYS A 83 -25.38 21.26 -21.79
C LYS A 83 -26.11 20.08 -22.46
N GLN A 84 -26.95 19.38 -21.69
CA GLN A 84 -27.79 18.28 -22.20
C GLN A 84 -28.67 18.74 -23.37
N GLY A 85 -28.76 17.90 -24.40
CA GLY A 85 -29.54 18.18 -25.62
C GLY A 85 -28.86 19.12 -26.62
N ILE A 86 -27.71 19.70 -26.28
CA ILE A 86 -26.96 20.61 -27.15
C ILE A 86 -25.77 19.88 -27.75
N GLN A 87 -25.51 20.11 -29.04
CA GLN A 87 -24.34 19.51 -29.67
C GLN A 87 -23.04 19.99 -29.00
N LEU A 88 -22.11 19.08 -28.76
CA LEU A 88 -20.81 19.37 -28.14
C LEU A 88 -19.82 20.07 -29.09
N LYS A 89 -20.25 20.35 -30.32
CA LYS A 89 -19.47 20.90 -31.41
C LYS A 89 -20.31 21.94 -32.13
N SER A 90 -19.69 23.07 -32.48
CA SER A 90 -20.28 24.07 -33.36
C SER A 90 -19.40 24.28 -34.59
N SER A 91 -20.00 24.09 -35.77
CA SER A 91 -19.38 24.44 -37.07
C SER A 91 -19.64 25.88 -37.50
N ALA A 92 -20.40 26.64 -36.71
CA ALA A 92 -20.86 27.99 -37.03
C ALA A 92 -19.81 29.09 -36.75
N ILE A 93 -18.51 28.77 -36.79
CA ILE A 93 -17.44 29.76 -36.51
C ILE A 93 -17.45 30.94 -37.50
N ASP A 94 -18.03 30.76 -38.69
CA ASP A 94 -18.11 31.80 -39.71
C ASP A 94 -18.95 33.01 -39.25
N GLU A 95 -18.55 34.21 -39.64
CA GLU A 95 -19.26 35.47 -39.34
C GLU A 95 -20.70 35.44 -39.86
N GLN A 96 -20.95 34.71 -40.95
CA GLN A 96 -22.30 34.55 -41.51
C GLN A 96 -23.26 33.77 -40.59
N LYS A 97 -22.73 33.00 -39.62
CA LYS A 97 -23.50 32.20 -38.67
C LYS A 97 -23.24 32.62 -37.23
N ASP A 98 -22.83 33.87 -37.01
CA ASP A 98 -22.38 34.33 -35.70
C ASP A 98 -23.46 34.16 -34.63
N THR A 99 -24.74 34.43 -34.95
CA THR A 99 -25.85 34.24 -34.00
C THR A 99 -25.92 32.80 -33.47
N GLU A 100 -25.81 31.80 -34.35
CA GLU A 100 -25.81 30.37 -33.97
C GLU A 100 -24.59 30.02 -33.10
N PHE A 101 -23.43 30.62 -33.40
CA PHE A 101 -22.22 30.41 -32.63
C PHE A 101 -22.26 31.07 -31.26
N GLN A 102 -22.75 32.31 -31.15
CA GLN A 102 -22.91 33.02 -29.88
C GLN A 102 -23.92 32.31 -28.99
N ASP A 103 -25.06 31.85 -29.53
CA ASP A 103 -26.04 31.09 -28.76
C ASP A 103 -25.42 29.81 -28.18
N TRP A 104 -24.67 29.06 -28.99
CA TRP A 104 -23.96 27.88 -28.52
C TRP A 104 -22.89 28.23 -27.47
N LEU A 105 -22.12 29.29 -27.71
CA LEU A 105 -21.06 29.77 -26.83
C LEU A 105 -21.60 30.16 -25.45
N ASP A 106 -22.69 30.92 -25.43
CA ASP A 106 -23.35 31.39 -24.21
C ASP A 106 -23.94 30.24 -23.41
N ILE A 107 -24.48 29.22 -24.08
CA ILE A 107 -24.95 28.00 -23.41
C ILE A 107 -23.79 27.26 -22.73
N GLN A 108 -22.66 27.06 -23.41
CA GLN A 108 -21.52 26.34 -22.83
C GLN A 108 -20.85 27.16 -21.71
N ASN A 109 -20.61 28.46 -21.93
CA ASN A 109 -20.09 29.36 -20.89
C ASN A 109 -21.05 29.44 -19.69
N GLY A 110 -22.36 29.47 -19.93
CA GLY A 110 -23.39 29.44 -18.91
C GLY A 110 -23.40 28.14 -18.09
N THR A 111 -23.05 27.00 -18.71
CA THR A 111 -23.00 25.68 -18.06
C THR A 111 -21.87 25.60 -17.02
N TYR A 112 -20.74 26.25 -17.28
CA TYR A 112 -19.57 26.27 -16.40
C TYR A 112 -19.42 27.57 -15.58
N ASN A 113 -20.50 28.36 -15.47
CA ASN A 113 -20.52 29.64 -14.75
C ASN A 113 -19.46 30.66 -15.22
N LEU A 114 -19.09 30.62 -16.50
CA LEU A 114 -18.14 31.54 -17.14
C LEU A 114 -18.83 32.78 -17.71
N ARG A 115 -19.85 33.30 -17.02
CA ARG A 115 -20.69 34.41 -17.51
C ARG A 115 -20.04 35.79 -17.41
N THR A 116 -18.88 35.89 -16.76
CA THR A 116 -18.16 37.17 -16.65
C THR A 116 -17.25 37.36 -17.85
N LYS A 117 -17.21 38.58 -18.40
CA LYS A 117 -16.35 38.93 -19.55
C LYS A 117 -14.87 38.59 -19.36
N LYS A 118 -14.40 38.51 -18.11
CA LYS A 118 -13.01 38.16 -17.77
C LYS A 118 -12.70 36.67 -17.95
N ASN A 119 -13.69 35.80 -17.68
CA ASN A 119 -13.53 34.35 -17.58
C ASN A 119 -14.22 33.56 -18.70
N GLN A 120 -15.02 34.22 -19.54
CA GLN A 120 -15.61 33.59 -20.71
C GLN A 120 -14.53 33.04 -21.65
N LEU A 121 -14.77 31.85 -22.19
CA LEU A 121 -13.96 31.30 -23.26
C LEU A 121 -14.30 31.97 -24.58
N PHE A 122 -13.30 32.08 -25.46
CA PHE A 122 -13.33 32.78 -26.73
C PHE A 122 -13.63 34.28 -26.56
N LYS A 123 -12.66 34.99 -25.97
CA LYS A 123 -12.66 36.46 -25.95
C LYS A 123 -12.58 37.01 -27.38
N ASP A 124 -12.98 38.27 -27.59
CA ASP A 124 -13.04 38.91 -28.91
C ASP A 124 -11.79 38.62 -29.77
N LYS A 125 -10.59 38.85 -29.22
CA LYS A 125 -9.31 38.59 -29.93
C LYS A 125 -9.05 37.11 -30.25
N GLU A 126 -9.45 36.21 -29.36
CA GLU A 126 -9.32 34.76 -29.58
C GLU A 126 -10.31 34.29 -30.64
N LEU A 127 -11.53 34.83 -30.61
CA LEU A 127 -12.56 34.54 -31.60
C LEU A 127 -12.15 35.04 -32.99
N ASP A 128 -11.62 36.25 -33.08
CA ASP A 128 -11.08 36.81 -34.33
C ASP A 128 -9.97 35.93 -34.91
N LEU A 129 -9.05 35.46 -34.05
CA LEU A 129 -8.00 34.52 -34.45
C LEU A 129 -8.59 33.21 -35.02
N LEU A 130 -9.61 32.66 -34.38
CA LEU A 130 -10.24 31.41 -34.83
C LEU A 130 -11.00 31.59 -36.14
N ARG A 131 -11.69 32.72 -36.32
CA ARG A 131 -12.36 33.09 -37.58
C ARG A 131 -11.36 33.24 -38.71
N GLU A 132 -10.25 33.93 -38.49
CA GLU A 132 -9.20 34.07 -39.50
C GLU A 132 -8.53 32.72 -39.84
N ALA A 133 -8.28 31.89 -38.83
CA ALA A 133 -7.78 30.53 -39.06
C ALA A 133 -8.78 29.68 -39.86
N HIS A 134 -10.09 29.82 -39.58
CA HIS A 134 -11.16 29.14 -40.31
C HIS A 134 -11.16 29.55 -41.79
N LYS A 135 -11.16 30.86 -42.07
CA LYS A 135 -11.11 31.42 -43.42
C LYS A 135 -9.88 30.93 -44.20
N ARG A 136 -8.69 30.94 -43.58
CA ARG A 136 -7.46 30.45 -44.22
C ARG A 136 -7.52 28.97 -44.56
N ARG A 137 -8.03 28.13 -43.65
CA ARG A 137 -8.18 26.69 -43.89
C ARG A 137 -9.18 26.40 -44.99
N TRP A 138 -10.31 27.13 -45.01
CA TRP A 138 -11.30 27.04 -46.06
C TRP A 138 -10.71 27.35 -47.44
N LYS A 139 -9.95 28.45 -47.56
CA LYS A 139 -9.27 28.82 -48.82
C LYS A 139 -8.31 27.73 -49.33
N LYS A 140 -7.60 27.04 -48.43
CA LYS A 140 -6.58 26.04 -48.82
C LYS A 140 -7.17 24.65 -49.09
N TYR A 141 -8.16 24.22 -48.33
CA TYR A 141 -8.64 22.83 -48.31
C TYR A 141 -10.14 22.68 -48.57
N GLN A 142 -10.87 23.78 -48.85
CA GLN A 142 -12.34 23.81 -48.99
C GLN A 142 -13.06 23.17 -47.79
N LYS A 143 -12.43 23.23 -46.60
CA LYS A 143 -12.94 22.64 -45.37
C LYS A 143 -12.54 23.48 -44.16
N GLY A 144 -13.55 23.89 -43.40
CA GLY A 144 -13.39 24.61 -42.14
C GLY A 144 -12.95 23.70 -40.98
N PHE A 145 -12.82 24.29 -39.80
CA PHE A 145 -12.79 23.57 -38.53
C PHE A 145 -13.91 24.07 -37.62
N SER A 146 -14.21 23.33 -36.58
CA SER A 146 -15.30 23.60 -35.64
C SER A 146 -14.76 23.84 -34.25
N ALA A 147 -15.47 24.65 -33.46
CA ALA A 147 -15.27 24.70 -32.02
C ALA A 147 -15.89 23.46 -31.41
N ASN A 148 -15.29 22.96 -30.32
CA ASN A 148 -15.86 21.87 -29.56
C ASN A 148 -15.66 22.11 -28.07
N ILE A 149 -16.36 21.32 -27.29
CA ILE A 149 -16.41 21.43 -25.84
C ILE A 149 -15.06 21.18 -25.15
N GLY A 150 -14.06 20.64 -25.86
CA GLY A 150 -12.70 20.47 -25.36
C GLY A 150 -12.03 21.78 -24.97
N SER A 151 -12.48 22.92 -25.49
CA SER A 151 -12.02 24.24 -25.01
C SER A 151 -12.40 24.51 -23.54
N TRP A 152 -13.42 23.84 -23.00
CA TRP A 152 -13.86 23.94 -21.60
C TRP A 152 -13.25 22.88 -20.69
N TRP A 153 -12.34 22.03 -21.18
CA TRP A 153 -11.84 20.88 -20.42
C TRP A 153 -11.23 21.24 -19.08
N GLY A 154 -10.46 22.34 -19.01
CA GLY A 154 -9.92 22.85 -17.75
C GLY A 154 -11.02 23.13 -16.72
N TYR A 155 -12.08 23.84 -17.14
CA TYR A 155 -13.22 24.16 -16.26
C TYR A 155 -14.05 22.93 -15.89
N ILE A 156 -14.23 21.99 -16.82
CA ILE A 156 -14.89 20.70 -16.56
C ILE A 156 -14.12 19.95 -15.47
N PHE A 157 -12.80 19.85 -15.59
CA PHE A 157 -11.95 19.18 -14.61
C PHE A 157 -11.96 19.87 -13.25
N ASP A 158 -11.85 21.19 -13.22
CA ASP A 158 -11.86 21.96 -11.98
C ASP A 158 -13.20 21.83 -11.24
N ALA A 159 -14.31 21.96 -11.97
CA ALA A 159 -15.64 21.76 -11.41
C ALA A 159 -15.82 20.32 -10.89
N THR A 160 -15.37 19.33 -11.65
CA THR A 160 -15.48 17.91 -11.27
C THR A 160 -14.64 17.63 -10.03
N ARG A 161 -13.42 18.17 -9.96
CA ARG A 161 -12.53 18.05 -8.80
C ARG A 161 -13.11 18.72 -7.56
N ALA A 162 -13.68 19.92 -7.70
CA ALA A 162 -14.33 20.62 -6.60
C ALA A 162 -15.55 19.84 -6.08
N SER A 163 -16.38 19.32 -6.98
CA SER A 163 -17.50 18.45 -6.62
C SER A 163 -17.03 17.19 -5.90
N LEU A 164 -15.97 16.54 -6.39
CA LEU A 164 -15.41 15.34 -5.77
C LEU A 164 -14.89 15.63 -4.36
N ALA A 165 -14.25 16.79 -4.15
CA ALA A 165 -13.80 17.22 -2.84
C ALA A 165 -14.96 17.40 -1.85
N SER A 166 -16.09 17.94 -2.30
CA SER A 166 -17.31 18.05 -1.48
C SER A 166 -17.86 16.68 -1.10
N VAL A 167 -17.98 15.74 -2.05
CA VAL A 167 -18.40 14.35 -1.77
C VAL A 167 -17.43 13.70 -0.78
N LYS A 168 -16.13 13.88 -0.99
CA LYS A 168 -15.10 13.36 -0.10
C LYS A 168 -15.28 13.92 1.32
N ASN A 169 -15.55 15.21 1.50
CA ASN A 169 -15.70 15.79 2.83
C ASN A 169 -17.01 15.41 3.53
N ALA A 170 -18.08 15.16 2.78
CA ALA A 170 -19.38 14.79 3.32
C ALA A 170 -19.55 13.28 3.62
N ARG A 171 -18.52 12.46 3.34
CA ARG A 171 -18.62 11.01 3.45
C ARG A 171 -18.66 10.54 4.91
N ASN A 172 -19.53 9.57 5.19
CA ASN A 172 -19.60 8.90 6.49
C ASN A 172 -18.63 7.71 6.53
N TRP A 173 -18.05 7.48 7.70
CA TRP A 173 -17.20 6.33 7.95
C TRP A 173 -18.01 5.26 8.67
N GLU A 174 -18.05 4.06 8.08
CA GLU A 174 -18.58 2.88 8.72
C GLU A 174 -17.41 1.96 9.06
N LEU A 175 -17.17 1.74 10.36
CA LEU A 175 -16.15 0.83 10.85
C LEU A 175 -16.85 -0.35 11.56
N PRO A 176 -16.44 -1.60 11.29
CA PRO A 176 -17.04 -2.77 11.88
C PRO A 176 -16.75 -2.76 13.36
N THR A 177 -17.77 -3.05 14.14
CA THR A 177 -17.68 -3.02 15.60
C THR A 177 -17.18 -4.37 16.10
N ALA A 178 -15.87 -4.59 16.13
CA ALA A 178 -15.29 -5.66 16.93
C ALA A 178 -14.69 -5.02 18.19
N PHE A 179 -15.23 -5.39 19.35
CA PHE A 179 -14.81 -4.82 20.63
C PHE A 179 -13.59 -5.59 21.14
N GLY A 180 -12.40 -5.06 20.86
CA GLY A 180 -11.16 -5.68 21.31
C GLY A 180 -9.96 -4.73 21.26
N PRO A 181 -8.78 -5.22 21.64
CA PRO A 181 -7.52 -4.51 21.49
C PRO A 181 -7.32 -4.04 20.05
N ARG A 182 -6.68 -2.88 19.91
CA ARG A 182 -6.39 -2.32 18.59
C ARG A 182 -5.04 -2.79 18.08
N SER A 183 -4.85 -2.75 16.77
CA SER A 183 -3.55 -3.02 16.15
C SER A 183 -2.43 -2.25 16.86
N THR A 184 -1.32 -2.92 17.15
CA THR A 184 -0.14 -2.31 17.75
C THR A 184 0.65 -1.45 16.76
N ILE A 185 0.39 -1.58 15.45
CA ILE A 185 1.09 -0.86 14.40
C ILE A 185 0.36 0.42 14.03
N SER A 186 -0.91 0.32 13.62
CA SER A 186 -1.68 1.51 13.23
C SER A 186 -2.45 2.16 14.38
N GLY A 187 -2.69 1.44 15.49
CA GLY A 187 -3.64 1.86 16.52
C GLY A 187 -5.09 1.90 16.02
N ILE A 188 -5.36 1.36 14.83
CA ILE A 188 -6.65 1.41 14.14
C ILE A 188 -7.15 0.00 13.89
N GLY A 189 -8.45 -0.19 14.12
CA GLY A 189 -9.12 -1.46 13.92
C GLY A 189 -8.79 -2.51 14.99
N PRO A 190 -9.62 -3.55 15.09
CA PRO A 190 -9.40 -4.66 16.00
C PRO A 190 -8.20 -5.50 15.56
N VAL A 191 -7.48 -6.05 16.54
CA VAL A 191 -6.53 -7.15 16.32
C VAL A 191 -7.28 -8.37 15.76
N VAL A 192 -6.67 -9.06 14.80
CA VAL A 192 -7.21 -10.34 14.30
C VAL A 192 -7.24 -11.35 15.44
N SER A 193 -8.40 -11.93 15.71
CA SER A 193 -8.57 -12.92 16.76
C SER A 193 -9.75 -13.83 16.44
N PRO A 194 -9.76 -15.07 16.96
CA PRO A 194 -10.92 -15.96 16.83
C PRO A 194 -12.12 -15.56 17.70
N GLY A 195 -11.99 -14.47 18.48
CA GLY A 195 -12.94 -14.11 19.53
C GLY A 195 -12.86 -15.06 20.73
N LYS A 196 -13.82 -14.93 21.65
CA LYS A 196 -13.98 -15.84 22.80
C LYS A 196 -15.41 -16.35 22.84
N ASP A 197 -15.58 -17.66 22.95
CA ASP A 197 -16.89 -18.33 23.01
C ASP A 197 -17.83 -17.96 21.83
N GLY A 198 -17.26 -17.73 20.64
CA GLY A 198 -18.01 -17.34 19.44
C GLY A 198 -18.54 -15.90 19.44
N LYS A 199 -18.02 -15.03 20.32
CA LYS A 199 -18.34 -13.60 20.36
C LYS A 199 -17.24 -12.77 19.72
N ASP A 200 -17.63 -11.65 19.10
CA ASP A 200 -16.73 -10.64 18.48
C ASP A 200 -15.91 -9.81 19.48
N TRP A 201 -15.93 -10.19 20.76
CA TRP A 201 -15.22 -9.48 21.83
C TRP A 201 -14.13 -10.36 22.43
N ILE A 202 -13.01 -9.74 22.79
CA ILE A 202 -11.86 -10.41 23.39
C ILE A 202 -11.04 -9.43 24.25
N THR A 203 -10.39 -9.92 25.31
CA THR A 203 -9.51 -9.10 26.16
C THR A 203 -8.08 -9.01 25.60
N GLU A 204 -7.30 -8.04 26.07
CA GLU A 204 -5.86 -7.92 25.74
C GLU A 204 -5.03 -9.15 26.14
N GLY A 205 -5.37 -9.77 27.27
CA GLY A 205 -4.73 -11.01 27.70
C GLY A 205 -5.03 -12.17 26.74
N ASP A 206 -6.30 -12.34 26.36
CA ASP A 206 -6.74 -13.41 25.46
C ASP A 206 -6.19 -13.22 24.03
N THR A 207 -6.11 -11.98 23.50
CA THR A 207 -5.47 -11.74 22.18
C THR A 207 -3.99 -12.04 22.24
N LYS A 208 -3.30 -11.58 23.30
CA LYS A 208 -1.89 -11.86 23.49
C LYS A 208 -1.63 -13.35 23.55
N GLU A 209 -2.45 -14.11 24.28
CA GLU A 209 -2.38 -15.56 24.30
C GLU A 209 -2.54 -16.15 22.89
N SER A 210 -3.53 -15.70 22.12
CA SER A 210 -3.77 -16.19 20.76
C SER A 210 -2.63 -15.91 19.77
N TRP A 211 -1.93 -14.78 19.93
CA TRP A 211 -0.79 -14.39 19.10
C TRP A 211 0.56 -14.95 19.61
N GLU A 212 0.67 -15.26 20.90
CA GLU A 212 1.86 -15.82 21.54
C GLU A 212 1.84 -17.35 21.70
N LYS A 213 0.67 -17.99 21.57
CA LYS A 213 0.46 -19.43 21.78
C LYS A 213 1.44 -20.24 20.94
N LYS A 214 2.52 -20.68 21.59
CA LYS A 214 3.44 -21.72 21.13
C LYS A 214 3.07 -22.99 21.87
N GLU A 215 1.88 -23.56 21.60
CA GLU A 215 1.66 -24.92 22.05
C GLU A 215 2.53 -25.85 21.21
N SER A 216 3.61 -26.33 21.84
CA SER A 216 4.25 -27.62 21.58
C SER A 216 4.51 -27.94 20.09
N TRP A 217 5.74 -27.65 19.64
CA TRP A 217 6.41 -28.13 18.41
C TRP A 217 6.06 -27.45 17.07
N GLU A 218 4.92 -26.78 16.93
CA GLU A 218 4.59 -26.02 15.72
C GLU A 218 4.64 -24.52 16.03
N LYS A 219 5.52 -23.76 15.34
CA LYS A 219 5.52 -22.30 15.45
C LYS A 219 4.22 -21.76 14.84
N HIS A 220 3.21 -21.52 15.69
CA HIS A 220 1.92 -20.93 15.31
C HIS A 220 2.01 -19.43 14.92
N ASP A 221 3.22 -18.91 14.70
CA ASP A 221 3.43 -17.56 14.16
C ASP A 221 3.40 -17.52 12.62
N ALA A 222 3.14 -18.67 11.98
CA ALA A 222 3.16 -18.87 10.54
C ALA A 222 4.48 -18.48 9.85
N GLY A 223 5.53 -18.19 10.61
CA GLY A 223 6.78 -17.58 10.14
C GLY A 223 6.69 -16.08 9.81
N PHE A 224 5.58 -15.40 10.12
CA PHE A 224 5.37 -13.98 9.77
C PHE A 224 5.18 -13.04 10.96
N PHE A 225 4.85 -13.60 12.13
CA PHE A 225 4.54 -12.83 13.33
C PHE A 225 5.55 -13.17 14.43
N ASP A 226 5.76 -12.28 15.38
CA ASP A 226 6.64 -12.52 16.54
C ASP A 226 5.87 -12.64 17.85
N GLY A 227 4.54 -12.51 17.79
CA GLY A 227 3.62 -12.47 18.94
C GLY A 227 3.66 -11.17 19.74
N THR A 228 4.60 -10.26 19.43
CA THR A 228 4.71 -8.94 20.05
C THR A 228 3.86 -7.93 19.29
N GLU A 229 3.91 -7.98 17.96
CA GLU A 229 3.05 -7.18 17.07
C GLU A 229 1.70 -7.89 16.90
N GLN A 230 0.62 -7.24 17.35
CA GLN A 230 -0.74 -7.70 17.13
C GLN A 230 -1.39 -6.84 16.04
N LEU A 231 -1.75 -7.46 14.92
CA LEU A 231 -2.11 -6.74 13.69
C LEU A 231 -3.61 -6.82 13.40
N ASN A 232 -4.15 -5.82 12.70
CA ASN A 232 -5.49 -5.92 12.09
C ASN A 232 -5.41 -6.71 10.76
N ALA A 233 -6.56 -7.10 10.21
CA ALA A 233 -6.57 -7.97 9.02
C ALA A 233 -5.90 -7.35 7.78
N THR A 234 -6.02 -6.03 7.59
CA THR A 234 -5.36 -5.34 6.46
C THR A 234 -3.83 -5.41 6.58
N GLU A 235 -3.31 -5.25 7.80
CA GLU A 235 -1.88 -5.35 8.07
C GLU A 235 -1.35 -6.77 7.92
N VAL A 236 -2.13 -7.77 8.33
CA VAL A 236 -1.84 -9.19 8.08
C VAL A 236 -1.76 -9.47 6.59
N VAL A 237 -2.77 -9.03 5.82
CA VAL A 237 -2.79 -9.15 4.35
C VAL A 237 -1.54 -8.51 3.75
N LYS A 238 -1.19 -7.30 4.16
CA LYS A 238 0.03 -6.62 3.67
C LYS A 238 1.31 -7.41 3.99
N ARG A 239 1.43 -7.97 5.20
CA ARG A 239 2.61 -8.72 5.62
C ARG A 239 2.80 -9.99 4.78
N CYS A 240 1.70 -10.66 4.44
CA CYS A 240 1.73 -11.95 3.75
C CYS A 240 1.57 -11.85 2.23
N LEU A 241 1.36 -10.64 1.69
CA LEU A 241 1.09 -10.42 0.27
C LEU A 241 2.16 -11.04 -0.63
N HIS A 242 3.44 -10.93 -0.25
CA HIS A 242 4.58 -11.45 -1.02
C HIS A 242 4.57 -12.98 -1.20
N GLU A 243 3.84 -13.73 -0.37
CA GLU A 243 3.71 -15.18 -0.54
C GLU A 243 2.66 -15.56 -1.59
N ILE A 244 1.60 -14.76 -1.75
CA ILE A 244 0.51 -15.05 -2.68
C ILE A 244 0.69 -14.35 -4.05
N LEU A 245 1.48 -13.28 -4.12
CA LEU A 245 1.76 -12.56 -5.36
C LEU A 245 2.37 -13.42 -6.49
N PRO A 246 3.29 -14.39 -6.23
CA PRO A 246 3.86 -15.21 -7.30
C PRO A 246 2.77 -15.96 -8.06
N ASP A 247 1.86 -16.60 -7.31
CA ASP A 247 0.74 -17.36 -7.86
C ASP A 247 -0.30 -16.44 -8.52
N LEU A 248 -0.59 -15.29 -7.89
CA LEU A 248 -1.59 -14.34 -8.38
C LEU A 248 -1.18 -13.67 -9.71
N LEU A 249 0.12 -13.35 -9.85
CA LEU A 249 0.66 -12.65 -11.02
C LEU A 249 1.33 -13.58 -12.04
N GLY A 250 1.46 -14.88 -11.72
CA GLY A 250 2.15 -15.85 -12.58
C GLY A 250 3.64 -15.56 -12.73
N ILE A 251 4.29 -15.05 -11.67
CA ILE A 251 5.72 -14.70 -11.65
C ILE A 251 6.47 -15.57 -10.65
N LYS A 252 7.79 -15.71 -10.84
CA LYS A 252 8.62 -16.50 -9.94
C LYS A 252 8.80 -15.78 -8.59
N LYS A 253 8.92 -16.55 -7.52
CA LYS A 253 9.06 -16.01 -6.15
C LYS A 253 10.35 -15.18 -6.01
N GLU A 254 11.42 -15.59 -6.69
CA GLU A 254 12.71 -14.91 -6.68
C GLU A 254 12.62 -13.51 -7.30
N ASP A 255 11.79 -13.35 -8.34
CA ASP A 255 11.59 -12.05 -9.02
C ASP A 255 10.82 -11.05 -8.14
N ILE A 256 9.96 -11.55 -7.24
CA ILE A 256 9.25 -10.72 -6.25
C ILE A 256 10.17 -10.30 -5.11
N ALA A 257 11.08 -11.15 -4.65
CA ALA A 257 11.96 -10.84 -3.53
C ALA A 257 12.81 -9.58 -3.80
N ALA A 258 13.26 -9.39 -5.04
CA ALA A 258 13.98 -8.18 -5.47
C ALA A 258 13.13 -6.89 -5.41
N SER A 259 11.80 -7.01 -5.32
CA SER A 259 10.85 -5.88 -5.27
C SER A 259 10.42 -5.49 -3.86
N TYR A 260 10.89 -6.22 -2.85
CA TYR A 260 10.71 -5.89 -1.43
C TYR A 260 12.07 -5.55 -0.80
N PRO A 261 12.74 -4.47 -1.25
CA PRO A 261 13.94 -4.02 -0.59
C PRO A 261 13.60 -3.63 0.85
N ASP A 262 14.33 -4.17 1.82
CA ASP A 262 14.26 -3.68 3.19
C ASP A 262 15.31 -2.57 3.38
N LEU A 263 15.52 -2.12 4.62
CA LEU A 263 16.53 -1.10 4.92
C LEU A 263 17.97 -1.55 4.55
N THR A 264 18.20 -2.84 4.30
CA THR A 264 19.52 -3.37 3.90
C THR A 264 19.91 -2.93 2.49
N SER A 265 18.94 -2.79 1.59
CA SER A 265 19.14 -2.31 0.23
C SER A 265 19.70 -0.88 0.21
N GLY A 266 19.32 -0.04 1.19
CA GLY A 266 19.88 1.31 1.35
C GLY A 266 21.38 1.29 1.66
N VAL A 267 21.83 0.35 2.49
CA VAL A 267 23.26 0.17 2.81
C VAL A 267 24.04 -0.31 1.60
N ALA A 268 23.49 -1.25 0.82
CA ALA A 268 24.11 -1.68 -0.44
C ALA A 268 24.31 -0.51 -1.42
N GLY A 269 23.32 0.37 -1.56
CA GLY A 269 23.46 1.60 -2.34
C GLY A 269 24.54 2.53 -1.81
N TYR A 270 24.59 2.73 -0.49
CA TYR A 270 25.60 3.57 0.17
C TYR A 270 27.03 3.05 -0.03
N LEU A 271 27.25 1.75 0.14
CA LEU A 271 28.57 1.10 -0.05
C LEU A 271 29.01 1.13 -1.51
N ARG A 272 28.07 0.97 -2.45
CA ARG A 272 28.37 1.06 -3.89
C ARG A 272 28.94 2.42 -4.29
N VAL A 273 28.42 3.50 -3.70
CA VAL A 273 28.83 4.87 -3.99
C VAL A 273 30.09 5.28 -3.21
N ASN A 274 30.31 4.73 -2.01
CA ASN A 274 31.41 5.10 -1.12
C ASN A 274 32.35 3.91 -0.87
N GLN A 275 33.37 3.75 -1.71
CA GLN A 275 34.01 2.45 -1.92
C GLN A 275 35.22 2.13 -1.01
N THR A 276 35.87 3.10 -0.38
CA THR A 276 37.15 2.83 0.32
C THR A 276 36.99 2.83 1.83
N LYS A 277 36.90 4.00 2.48
CA LYS A 277 36.86 4.09 3.95
C LYS A 277 35.58 3.52 4.55
N GLN A 278 34.45 3.68 3.88
CA GLN A 278 33.14 3.24 4.35
C GLN A 278 33.00 1.71 4.27
N GLN A 279 33.58 1.10 3.23
CA GLN A 279 33.63 -0.34 3.09
C GLN A 279 34.53 -0.96 4.17
N GLU A 280 35.71 -0.37 4.44
CA GLU A 280 36.60 -0.81 5.52
C GLU A 280 35.92 -0.73 6.90
N ASN A 281 35.23 0.39 7.19
CA ASN A 281 34.47 0.54 8.43
C ASN A 281 33.33 -0.48 8.55
N PHE A 282 32.63 -0.74 7.44
CA PHE A 282 31.56 -1.74 7.37
C PHE A 282 32.10 -3.14 7.68
N ASP A 283 33.20 -3.53 7.03
CA ASP A 283 33.81 -4.84 7.21
C ASP A 283 34.37 -5.01 8.63
N TYR A 284 35.01 -3.96 9.18
CA TYR A 284 35.51 -3.95 10.56
C TYR A 284 34.38 -4.15 11.58
N ALA A 285 33.29 -3.40 11.46
CA ALA A 285 32.15 -3.53 12.37
C ALA A 285 31.51 -4.92 12.27
N CYS A 286 31.33 -5.45 11.06
CA CYS A 286 30.79 -6.79 10.84
C CYS A 286 31.67 -7.89 11.46
N GLU A 287 32.99 -7.79 11.27
CA GLU A 287 33.95 -8.74 11.84
C GLU A 287 33.97 -8.69 13.37
N ALA A 288 33.95 -7.48 13.95
CA ALA A 288 33.89 -7.30 15.40
C ALA A 288 32.61 -7.92 16.00
N ILE A 289 31.47 -7.77 15.33
CA ILE A 289 30.19 -8.36 15.77
C ILE A 289 30.24 -9.90 15.69
N ILE A 290 30.73 -10.48 14.58
CA ILE A 290 30.85 -11.94 14.45
C ILE A 290 31.79 -12.51 15.52
N LYS A 291 32.88 -11.80 15.82
CA LYS A 291 33.83 -12.22 16.86
C LYS A 291 33.21 -12.18 18.26
N ALA A 292 32.43 -11.14 18.57
CA ALA A 292 31.74 -11.02 19.85
C ALA A 292 30.55 -12.01 19.97
N PHE A 293 29.86 -12.29 18.86
CA PHE A 293 28.68 -13.13 18.81
C PHE A 293 28.78 -14.17 17.67
N PRO A 294 29.50 -15.29 17.85
CA PRO A 294 29.76 -16.26 16.78
C PRO A 294 28.51 -16.89 16.15
N SER A 295 27.42 -17.00 16.91
CA SER A 295 26.13 -17.51 16.44
C SER A 295 25.51 -16.64 15.33
N THR A 296 25.96 -15.40 15.16
CA THR A 296 25.51 -14.51 14.09
C THR A 296 25.95 -14.99 12.70
N LYS A 297 27.04 -15.78 12.60
CA LYS A 297 27.52 -16.31 11.33
C LYS A 297 26.45 -17.12 10.58
N ALA A 298 25.76 -18.00 11.30
CA ALA A 298 24.68 -18.81 10.71
C ALA A 298 23.51 -17.95 10.19
N ILE A 299 23.24 -16.81 10.83
CA ILE A 299 22.21 -15.85 10.39
C ILE A 299 22.64 -15.21 9.07
N ILE A 300 23.91 -14.81 8.96
CA ILE A 300 24.44 -14.17 7.75
C ILE A 300 24.55 -15.14 6.58
N ASP A 301 24.94 -16.39 6.84
CA ASP A 301 24.96 -17.44 5.81
C ASP A 301 23.56 -17.64 5.20
N GLN A 302 22.49 -17.55 5.99
CA GLN A 302 21.11 -17.61 5.50
C GLN A 302 20.67 -16.38 4.70
N MET A 303 21.35 -15.24 4.89
CA MET A 303 21.11 -13.96 4.20
C MET A 303 22.00 -13.79 2.96
N TYR A 304 22.81 -14.80 2.61
CA TYR A 304 23.64 -14.77 1.42
C TYR A 304 22.78 -14.50 0.17
N LYS A 305 23.16 -13.48 -0.62
CA LYS A 305 22.45 -13.01 -1.83
C LYS A 305 20.99 -12.59 -1.59
N LYS A 306 20.68 -12.07 -0.39
CA LYS A 306 19.34 -11.55 -0.03
C LYS A 306 19.36 -10.06 0.36
N TRP A 307 20.10 -9.24 -0.36
CA TRP A 307 20.13 -7.78 -0.18
C TRP A 307 18.94 -7.06 -0.82
N GLY A 308 18.20 -7.74 -1.70
CA GLY A 308 17.08 -7.15 -2.44
C GLY A 308 17.53 -6.18 -3.53
N ILE A 309 18.80 -6.24 -3.96
CA ILE A 309 19.34 -5.46 -5.06
C ILE A 309 20.06 -6.40 -6.03
N PRO A 310 19.58 -6.55 -7.28
CA PRO A 310 20.14 -7.53 -8.23
C PRO A 310 21.66 -7.43 -8.43
N TRP A 311 22.22 -6.21 -8.44
CA TRP A 311 23.66 -6.01 -8.62
C TRP A 311 24.51 -6.68 -7.54
N ILE A 312 24.17 -6.52 -6.25
CA ILE A 312 24.93 -7.09 -5.14
C ILE A 312 24.55 -8.56 -4.91
N ASP A 313 23.29 -8.93 -5.18
CA ASP A 313 22.84 -10.33 -5.06
C ASP A 313 23.47 -11.23 -6.14
N SER A 314 23.85 -10.66 -7.29
CA SER A 314 24.59 -11.36 -8.34
C SER A 314 26.12 -11.37 -8.13
N SER A 315 26.66 -10.59 -7.19
CA SER A 315 28.09 -10.54 -6.93
C SER A 315 28.51 -11.49 -5.80
N ASP A 316 29.64 -12.15 -5.96
CA ASP A 316 30.27 -12.94 -4.90
C ASP A 316 31.22 -12.10 -4.03
N SER A 317 31.23 -10.78 -4.25
CA SER A 317 32.22 -9.85 -3.68
C SER A 317 31.98 -9.48 -2.23
N GLN A 318 30.79 -9.74 -1.69
CA GLN A 318 30.40 -9.24 -0.37
C GLN A 318 30.52 -10.34 0.69
N LYS A 319 31.51 -10.19 1.60
CA LYS A 319 31.78 -11.15 2.68
C LYS A 319 30.76 -11.11 3.83
N TYR A 320 30.14 -9.95 4.05
CA TYR A 320 29.24 -9.69 5.19
C TYR A 320 27.92 -9.08 4.72
N HIS A 321 26.84 -9.26 5.49
CA HIS A 321 25.51 -8.68 5.22
C HIS A 321 25.18 -7.58 6.25
N CYS A 322 24.56 -6.48 5.83
CA CYS A 322 24.31 -5.35 6.74
C CYS A 322 23.22 -5.62 7.79
N ARG A 323 22.61 -6.82 7.79
CA ARG A 323 21.79 -7.33 8.90
C ARG A 323 22.59 -7.31 10.21
N LEU A 324 23.91 -7.46 10.16
CA LEU A 324 24.82 -7.32 11.32
C LEU A 324 24.76 -5.93 11.95
N LEU A 325 24.52 -4.88 11.16
CA LEU A 325 24.48 -3.50 11.65
C LEU A 325 23.13 -3.12 12.27
N ASN A 326 22.13 -4.00 12.22
CA ASN A 326 20.88 -3.77 12.93
C ASN A 326 20.85 -4.59 14.22
N ALA A 327 21.33 -3.98 15.31
CA ALA A 327 21.39 -4.60 16.62
C ALA A 327 20.02 -5.14 17.11
N GLY A 328 18.91 -4.47 16.75
CA GLY A 328 17.57 -4.94 17.13
C GLY A 328 17.21 -6.24 16.43
N TRP A 329 17.35 -6.27 15.11
CA TRP A 329 17.06 -7.45 14.31
C TRP A 329 17.97 -8.64 14.63
N LEU A 330 19.27 -8.37 14.80
CA LEU A 330 20.24 -9.42 15.08
C LEU A 330 19.98 -10.14 16.41
N VAL A 331 19.51 -9.39 17.42
CA VAL A 331 19.19 -9.91 18.76
C VAL A 331 17.95 -10.80 18.77
N GLU A 332 16.99 -10.56 17.88
CA GLU A 332 15.83 -11.43 17.75
C GLU A 332 16.19 -12.82 17.23
N ASP A 333 17.14 -12.86 16.29
CA ASP A 333 17.62 -14.08 15.62
C ASP A 333 18.77 -14.78 16.38
N LEU A 334 19.32 -14.13 17.41
CA LEU A 334 20.48 -14.58 18.17
C LEU A 334 20.18 -15.82 19.01
N GLN A 335 20.92 -16.89 18.74
CA GLN A 335 20.84 -18.13 19.50
C GLN A 335 22.07 -18.34 20.39
N THR A 336 22.13 -17.64 21.52
CA THR A 336 23.18 -17.86 22.54
C THR A 336 22.81 -19.01 23.49
N PRO A 337 23.79 -19.70 24.09
CA PRO A 337 23.52 -20.76 25.08
C PRO A 337 22.63 -20.28 26.23
N GLU A 338 22.84 -19.04 26.68
CA GLU A 338 22.07 -18.39 27.76
C GLU A 338 20.60 -18.18 27.37
N LEU A 339 20.33 -17.69 26.14
CA LEU A 339 18.97 -17.54 25.65
C LEU A 339 18.28 -18.88 25.44
N LYS A 340 19.01 -19.91 24.98
CA LYS A 340 18.45 -21.28 24.85
C LYS A 340 18.04 -21.84 26.21
N ILE A 341 18.85 -21.64 27.26
CA ILE A 341 18.51 -22.08 28.62
C ILE A 341 17.25 -21.36 29.11
N LEU A 342 17.15 -20.04 28.95
CA LEU A 342 15.97 -19.28 29.36
C LEU A 342 14.72 -19.68 28.55
N GLN A 343 14.86 -20.00 27.27
CA GLN A 343 13.77 -20.53 26.43
C GLN A 343 13.28 -21.89 26.93
N ILE A 344 14.18 -22.81 27.23
CA ILE A 344 13.84 -24.13 27.80
C ILE A 344 13.16 -23.99 29.18
N GLN A 345 13.61 -23.03 29.99
CA GLN A 345 12.99 -22.73 31.28
C GLN A 345 11.58 -22.15 31.10
N LEU A 346 11.39 -21.28 30.12
CA LEU A 346 10.08 -20.71 29.78
C LEU A 346 9.08 -21.80 29.35
N GLU A 347 9.54 -22.76 28.56
CA GLU A 347 8.74 -23.89 28.09
C GLU A 347 8.28 -24.81 29.22
N LYS A 348 9.11 -24.98 30.25
CA LYS A 348 8.83 -25.86 31.40
C LYS A 348 8.16 -25.16 32.59
N ALA A 349 8.02 -23.83 32.54
CA ALA A 349 7.50 -23.04 33.65
C ALA A 349 5.97 -23.06 33.73
N LYS A 350 5.45 -23.03 34.96
CA LYS A 350 4.03 -22.72 35.25
C LYS A 350 3.72 -21.27 34.86
N GLU A 351 2.47 -20.96 34.52
CA GLU A 351 2.06 -19.63 34.01
C GLU A 351 2.54 -18.45 34.87
N GLU A 352 2.46 -18.57 36.19
CA GLU A 352 2.91 -17.55 37.15
C GLU A 352 4.41 -17.19 37.00
N ASN A 353 5.23 -18.13 36.55
CA ASN A 353 6.68 -17.95 36.38
C ASN A 353 7.08 -17.59 34.94
N LYS A 354 6.19 -17.79 33.97
CA LYS A 354 6.49 -17.47 32.56
C LYS A 354 6.72 -15.98 32.37
N GLU A 355 5.97 -15.13 33.05
CA GLU A 355 6.13 -13.66 32.93
C GLU A 355 7.49 -13.19 33.46
N VAL A 356 7.98 -13.79 34.54
CA VAL A 356 9.30 -13.48 35.11
C VAL A 356 10.41 -13.88 34.15
N ILE A 357 10.34 -15.09 33.59
CA ILE A 357 11.35 -15.59 32.64
C ILE A 357 11.32 -14.75 31.34
N ARG A 358 10.14 -14.33 30.87
CA ARG A 358 10.01 -13.40 29.73
C ARG A 358 10.73 -12.07 29.98
N LYS A 359 10.55 -11.47 31.17
CA LYS A 359 11.26 -10.24 31.54
C LYS A 359 12.78 -10.44 31.55
N GLN A 360 13.27 -11.60 31.98
CA GLN A 360 14.70 -11.93 31.92
C GLN A 360 15.22 -12.08 30.49
N ILE A 361 14.47 -12.75 29.60
CA ILE A 361 14.83 -12.85 28.17
C ILE A 361 14.89 -11.46 27.55
N ILE A 362 13.89 -10.61 27.79
CA ILE A 362 13.84 -9.24 27.27
C ILE A 362 15.01 -8.41 27.78
N ALA A 363 15.31 -8.48 29.08
CA ALA A 363 16.47 -7.78 29.66
C ALA A 363 17.78 -8.24 29.01
N LYS A 364 17.96 -9.56 28.85
CA LYS A 364 19.17 -10.10 28.24
C LYS A 364 19.33 -9.71 26.77
N LYS A 365 18.23 -9.75 26.01
CA LYS A 365 18.18 -9.22 24.63
C LYS A 365 18.54 -7.74 24.59
N ARG A 366 18.04 -6.93 25.53
CA ARG A 366 18.39 -5.51 25.64
C ARG A 366 19.89 -5.31 25.89
N ASP A 367 20.50 -6.11 26.75
CA ASP A 367 21.95 -6.04 27.03
C ASP A 367 22.75 -6.36 25.77
N TYR A 368 22.45 -7.47 25.08
CA TYR A 368 23.09 -7.82 23.81
C TYR A 368 22.92 -6.74 22.75
N ARG A 369 21.72 -6.13 22.67
CA ARG A 369 21.47 -5.00 21.76
C ARG A 369 22.39 -3.83 22.07
N GLN A 370 22.58 -3.48 23.35
CA GLN A 370 23.47 -2.40 23.75
C GLN A 370 24.92 -2.72 23.42
N ASP A 371 25.36 -3.95 23.64
CA ASP A 371 26.74 -4.36 23.35
C ASP A 371 27.03 -4.37 21.85
N ILE A 372 26.09 -4.86 21.02
CA ILE A 372 26.20 -4.75 19.56
C ILE A 372 26.19 -3.28 19.13
N GLN A 373 25.34 -2.44 19.73
CA GLN A 373 25.28 -1.01 19.40
C GLN A 373 26.61 -0.30 19.68
N LYS A 374 27.30 -0.62 20.78
CA LYS A 374 28.65 -0.10 21.11
C LYS A 374 29.72 -0.52 20.11
N ILE A 375 29.54 -1.64 19.42
CA ILE A 375 30.47 -2.07 18.36
C ILE A 375 30.20 -1.29 17.06
N ILE A 376 28.95 -0.90 16.83
CA ILE A 376 28.52 -0.17 15.62
C ILE A 376 28.84 1.34 15.71
N THR A 377 28.70 1.94 16.89
CA THR A 377 29.00 3.37 17.16
C THR A 377 30.45 3.58 17.55
#